data_AF-A0A6I7MNA2-F1
#
_entry.id   AF-A0A6I7MNA2-F1
#
_cell.length_a   1.000
_cell.length_b   1.000
_cell.length_c   1.000
_cell.angle_alpha   90.00
_cell.angle_beta   90.00
_cell.angle_gamma   90.00
#
_symmetry.space_group_name_H-M   'P 1'
#
loop_
_entity.id
_entity.type
_entity.pdbx_description
1 polymer ?
#
loop_
_entity_poly.entity_id
_entity_poly.type
_entity_poly.pdbx_seq_one_letter_code
_entity_poly.pdbx_strand_id
1 'polypeptide(L)'
;MSVKISEKTIVSTLEKLEKLQLNEKLHSELSWCWNSYLYDNNPEGVIEKSKAALELFKAKREENSRAVAKKLVQDLEKITLN
;
A
#
# COMPACT_ATOMS: atom_id res chain seq x y z
N MET A 1 -14.06 -11.24 9.34
CA MET A 1 -12.84 -11.83 8.76
C MET A 1 -11.69 -10.90 9.11
N SER A 2 -10.65 -11.36 9.81
CA SER A 2 -9.55 -10.50 10.23
C SER A 2 -8.72 -10.10 9.00
N VAL A 3 -8.70 -8.81 8.67
CA VAL A 3 -7.81 -8.26 7.65
C VAL A 3 -6.38 -8.59 8.09
N LYS A 4 -5.72 -9.52 7.39
CA LYS A 4 -4.33 -9.85 7.66
C LYS A 4 -3.44 -8.83 6.95
N ILE A 5 -3.34 -7.63 7.52
CA ILE A 5 -2.37 -6.64 7.07
C ILE A 5 -0.98 -7.17 7.41
N SER A 6 -0.21 -7.52 6.37
CA SER A 6 1.18 -7.94 6.55
C SER A 6 2.08 -6.71 6.56
N GLU A 7 2.79 -6.47 7.66
CA GLU A 7 3.76 -5.38 7.80
C GLU A 7 4.73 -5.33 6.60
N LYS A 8 5.25 -6.49 6.21
CA LYS A 8 6.15 -6.62 5.05
C LYS A 8 5.55 -6.04 3.77
N THR A 9 4.25 -6.17 3.57
CA THR A 9 3.55 -5.66 2.39
C THR A 9 3.45 -4.15 2.44
N ILE A 10 3.13 -3.58 3.60
CA ILE A 10 3.06 -2.13 3.79
C ILE A 10 4.44 -1.51 3.64
N VAL A 11 5.47 -2.06 4.28
CA VAL A 11 6.86 -1.60 4.15
C VAL A 11 7.33 -1.69 2.69
N SER A 12 7.08 -2.81 2.03
CA SER A 12 7.45 -2.96 0.60
C SER A 12 6.68 -1.99 -0.30
N THR A 13 5.46 -1.61 0.07
CA THR A 13 4.62 -0.63 -0.63
C THR A 13 5.18 0.78 -0.42
N LEU A 14 5.53 1.13 0.80
CA LEU A 14 6.17 2.40 1.14
C LEU A 14 7.50 2.56 0.40
N GLU A 15 8.39 1.56 0.47
CA GLU A 15 9.65 1.57 -0.29
C GLU A 15 9.44 1.74 -1.80
N LYS A 16 8.36 1.16 -2.35
CA LYS A 16 8.07 1.29 -3.79
C LYS A 16 7.51 2.67 -4.14
N LEU A 17 6.62 3.21 -3.31
CA LEU A 17 6.10 4.57 -3.43
C LEU A 17 7.25 5.58 -3.38
N GLU A 18 8.16 5.42 -2.41
CA GLU A 18 9.34 6.27 -2.26
C GLU A 18 10.30 6.15 -3.45
N LYS A 19 10.66 4.92 -3.87
CA LYS A 19 11.52 4.70 -5.05
C LYS A 19 10.96 5.24 -6.35
N LEU A 20 9.64 5.18 -6.50
CA LEU A 20 8.97 5.69 -7.68
C LEU A 20 8.66 7.19 -7.56
N GLN A 21 8.98 7.82 -6.43
CA GLN A 21 8.53 9.15 -6.02
C GLN A 21 7.05 9.39 -6.35
N LEU A 22 6.25 8.33 -6.20
CA LEU A 22 4.84 8.36 -6.50
C LEU A 22 4.14 8.94 -5.30
N ASN A 23 3.79 10.22 -5.42
CA ASN A 23 2.92 10.92 -4.48
C ASN A 23 3.42 10.81 -3.03
N GLU A 24 4.47 11.59 -2.69
CA GLU A 24 5.07 11.63 -1.35
C GLU A 24 4.04 11.82 -0.23
N LYS A 25 2.96 12.55 -0.51
CA LYS A 25 1.84 12.71 0.42
C LYS A 25 1.22 11.35 0.78
N LEU A 26 1.00 10.49 -0.20
CA LEU A 26 0.43 9.17 -0.01
C LEU A 26 1.38 8.24 0.77
N HIS A 27 2.69 8.36 0.54
CA HIS A 27 3.71 7.66 1.31
C HIS A 27 3.64 8.06 2.81
N SER A 28 3.64 9.36 3.10
CA SER A 28 3.52 9.85 4.47
C SER A 28 2.19 9.46 5.12
N GLU A 29 1.07 9.54 4.40
CA GLU A 29 -0.23 9.14 4.92
C GLU A 29 -0.30 7.63 5.19
N LEU A 30 0.18 6.79 4.28
CA LEU A 30 0.20 5.34 4.47
C LEU A 30 1.11 4.95 5.65
N SER A 31 2.26 5.61 5.80
CA SER A 31 3.18 5.41 6.93
C SER A 31 2.52 5.82 8.26
N TRP A 32 1.79 6.94 8.26
CA TRP A 32 1.06 7.40 9.43
C TRP A 32 -0.09 6.45 9.80
N CYS A 33 -0.89 6.02 8.82
CA CYS A 33 -1.95 5.03 9.03
C CYS A 33 -1.40 3.70 9.53
N TRP A 34 -0.24 3.26 9.03
CA TRP A 34 0.43 2.05 9.51
C TRP A 34 0.82 2.16 10.98
N ASN A 35 1.45 3.26 11.36
CA ASN A 35 1.80 3.50 12.76
C ASN A 35 0.53 3.55 13.61
N SER A 36 -0.52 4.25 13.17
CA SER A 36 -1.81 4.29 13.87
C SER A 36 -2.43 2.89 14.04
N TYR A 37 -2.34 2.03 13.03
CA TYR A 37 -2.81 0.65 13.10
C TYR A 37 -2.06 -0.17 14.16
N LEU A 38 -0.75 0.05 14.34
CA LEU A 38 0.01 -0.63 15.39
C LEU A 38 -0.48 -0.29 16.80
N TYR A 39 -1.01 0.92 17.01
CA TYR A 39 -1.52 1.37 18.31
C TYR A 39 -3.00 1.06 18.50
N ASP A 40 -3.86 1.40 17.53
CA ASP A 40 -5.31 1.32 17.64
C ASP A 40 -5.89 0.00 17.09
N ASN A 41 -5.06 -0.81 16.41
CA ASN A 41 -5.47 -2.01 15.65
C ASN A 41 -6.57 -1.74 14.61
N ASN A 42 -6.79 -0.49 14.20
CA ASN A 42 -7.80 -0.13 13.21
C ASN A 42 -7.27 -0.17 11.77
N PRO A 43 -7.69 -1.16 10.94
CA PRO A 43 -7.17 -1.35 9.60
C PRO A 43 -7.76 -0.39 8.55
N GLU A 44 -8.84 0.34 8.85
CA GLU A 44 -9.58 1.15 7.86
C GLU A 44 -8.69 2.15 7.13
N GLY A 45 -7.91 2.94 7.88
CA GLY A 45 -7.01 3.92 7.28
C GLY A 45 -5.93 3.28 6.41
N VAL A 46 -5.38 2.13 6.86
CA VAL A 46 -4.37 1.40 6.09
C VAL A 46 -4.98 0.81 4.81
N ILE A 47 -6.20 0.28 4.87
CA ILE A 47 -6.91 -0.28 3.71
C ILE A 47 -7.20 0.82 2.69
N GLU A 48 -7.73 1.96 3.12
CA GLU A 48 -8.07 3.07 2.24
C GLU A 48 -6.83 3.61 1.51
N LYS A 49 -5.75 3.86 2.26
CA LYS A 49 -4.49 4.33 1.67
C LYS A 49 -3.82 3.25 0.82
N SER A 50 -3.92 1.97 1.20
CA SER A 50 -3.44 0.84 0.40
C SER A 50 -4.18 0.74 -0.94
N LYS A 51 -5.48 1.05 -0.97
CA LYS A 51 -6.28 1.08 -2.21
C LYS A 51 -5.82 2.20 -3.14
N ALA A 52 -5.61 3.39 -2.60
CA ALA A 52 -5.06 4.50 -3.38
C ALA A 52 -3.62 4.22 -3.89
N ALA A 53 -2.78 3.58 -3.06
CA ALA A 53 -1.44 3.14 -3.48
C ALA A 53 -1.51 2.11 -4.60
N LEU A 54 -2.48 1.20 -4.53
CA LEU A 54 -2.69 0.14 -5.50
C LEU A 54 -3.18 0.67 -6.84
N GLU A 55 -4.07 1.67 -6.86
CA GLU A 55 -4.45 2.37 -8.09
C GLU A 55 -3.25 3.08 -8.73
N LEU A 56 -2.46 3.79 -7.94
CA LEU A 56 -1.21 4.41 -8.41
C LEU A 56 -0.22 3.39 -8.97
N PHE A 57 -0.08 2.24 -8.30
CA PHE A 57 0.76 1.15 -8.78
C PHE A 57 0.24 0.52 -10.05
N LYS A 58 -1.08 0.34 -10.22
CA LYS A 58 -1.68 -0.15 -11.46
C LYS A 58 -1.41 0.84 -12.60
N ALA A 59 -1.68 2.12 -12.39
CA ALA A 59 -1.41 3.18 -13.38
C ALA A 59 0.07 3.24 -13.77
N LYS A 60 0.98 3.21 -12.78
CA LYS A 60 2.43 3.20 -13.06
C LYS A 60 2.87 1.93 -13.76
N ARG A 61 2.19 0.81 -13.54
CA ARG A 61 2.50 -0.47 -14.17
C ARG A 61 1.96 -0.57 -15.60
N GLU A 62 0.91 0.18 -15.92
CA GLU A 62 0.48 0.41 -17.31
C GLU A 62 1.52 1.25 -18.06
N GLU A 63 2.03 2.32 -17.45
CA GLU A 63 3.15 3.08 -18.02
C GLU A 63 4.46 2.27 -18.06
N ASN A 64 4.70 1.45 -17.04
CA ASN A 64 5.97 0.78 -16.81
C ASN A 64 5.78 -0.57 -16.11
N SER A 65 5.54 -1.62 -16.91
CA SER A 65 5.15 -2.95 -16.41
C SER A 65 6.14 -3.62 -15.45
N ARG A 66 7.39 -3.13 -15.38
CA ARG A 66 8.44 -3.60 -14.45
C ARG A 66 8.61 -2.74 -13.20
N ALA A 67 7.94 -1.58 -13.11
CA ALA A 67 8.07 -0.66 -11.99
C ALA A 67 7.57 -1.27 -10.68
N VAL A 68 6.48 -2.04 -10.72
CA VAL A 68 5.86 -2.66 -9.53
C VAL A 68 5.79 -4.18 -9.68
N ALA A 69 6.19 -4.89 -8.62
CA ALA A 69 6.14 -6.34 -8.58
C ALA A 69 4.68 -6.84 -8.54
N LYS A 70 4.36 -7.82 -9.39
CA LYS A 70 3.00 -8.44 -9.45
C LYS A 70 2.53 -8.94 -8.09
N LYS A 71 3.48 -9.48 -7.30
CA LYS A 71 3.24 -10.02 -5.97
C LYS A 71 2.82 -8.95 -4.96
N LEU A 72 3.42 -7.75 -5.04
CA LEU A 72 3.08 -6.61 -4.17
C LEU A 72 1.65 -6.13 -4.43
N VAL A 73 1.29 -5.98 -5.72
CA VAL A 73 -0.06 -5.57 -6.13
C VAL A 73 -1.10 -6.60 -5.68
N GLN A 74 -0.82 -7.89 -5.85
CA GLN A 74 -1.73 -8.94 -5.38
C GLN A 74 -1.91 -8.96 -3.86
N ASP A 75 -0.86 -8.64 -3.10
CA ASP A 75 -0.93 -8.62 -1.64
C ASP A 75 -1.71 -7.39 -1.16
N LEU A 76 -1.46 -6.22 -1.74
CA LEU A 76 -2.29 -5.01 -1.54
C LEU A 76 -3.75 -5.25 -1.96
N GLU A 77 -4.00 -5.93 -3.08
CA GLU A 77 -5.36 -6.25 -3.55
C GLU A 77 -6.09 -7.07 -2.49
N LYS A 78 -5.44 -8.07 -1.88
CA LYS A 78 -6.02 -8.86 -0.79
C LYS A 78 -6.30 -8.05 0.47
N ILE A 79 -5.51 -7.02 0.76
CA ILE A 79 -5.75 -6.12 1.90
C ILE A 79 -6.98 -5.24 1.61
N THR A 80 -7.16 -4.83 0.36
CA THR A 80 -8.24 -3.91 -0.07
C THR A 80 -9.55 -4.61 -0.45
N LEU A 81 -9.49 -5.87 -0.88
CA LEU A 81 -10.63 -6.76 -1.10
C LEU A 81 -10.94 -7.44 0.23
N ASN A 82 -11.60 -6.68 1.11
CA ASN A 82 -12.21 -7.23 2.31
C ASN A 82 -13.58 -7.82 1.98
#